data_AF-A0A926TPK5-F1
#
_entry.id   AF-A0A926TPK5-F1
#
_cell.length_a   1.000
_cell.length_b   1.000
_cell.length_c   1.000
_cell.angle_alpha   90.00
_cell.angle_beta   90.00
_cell.angle_gamma   90.00
#
_symmetry.space_group_name_H-M   'P 1'
#
loop_
_entity.id
_entity.type
_entity.pdbx_description
1 polymer ?
#
loop_
_entity_poly.entity_id
_entity_poly.type
_entity_poly.pdbx_seq_one_letter_code
_entity_poly.pdbx_strand_id
1 'polypeptide(L)'
;MPNDTIEVFISYSKQDKELRDGLLSHLRPLEGEGIITWHDHQILPGTEWDDEIRARLNAADIILLLISADFLDTDYCTQVEIPEALRRHQTNDAIVMPVILRSCGWQYTPLARIQAYPEKAKPIKSWSDIDEAYTNVVDGVYLAATEIKKRRYQQRQAEAQRIQKLVQKQKEQHAEREQQSSEDLEKELLDRKEAERKAAQEQLLQQVTRKELQECNSARILFIKNVKHPDPNEWAYSLEGVRQPESRTFELMWRASSHGVNQPKAGDLMILHQRAKVTHVVEFLDDQVRETEAGFFRWVRAVWLPKQDWHQLPHQKDILGFSPRYADGNTHALNGSGFSTFREAWSNLEEFQKHIFKRLTQVEATVTDDDDLKSEKGVDYTRLRDLLKAGQWEEADNETATRMLEAMNSQNRILIGSQDIQNFPLTDLHTIDQLWVKYSYGKFGFSVQRRILDDAFSNSKVTPETCLNDNESLDRIEDTFDRLRERWRIFGGNLGWCKQDVWIMKIDYTHGIENKPEGYLPLLGQPPRFVIIQSRRVKLWWWALLLHLQPWEL
;
A
#
# COMPACT_ATOMS: atom_id res chain seq x y z
N MET A 1 14.50 -3.92 49.52
CA MET A 1 14.22 -4.82 48.38
C MET A 1 12.78 -5.30 48.56
N PRO A 2 11.88 -5.22 47.56
CA PRO A 2 10.60 -5.92 47.65
C PRO A 2 10.88 -7.41 47.89
N ASN A 3 10.24 -7.95 48.94
CA ASN A 3 10.57 -9.16 49.69
C ASN A 3 11.31 -10.27 48.91
N ASP A 4 12.59 -10.47 49.21
CA ASP A 4 13.32 -11.73 48.90
C ASP A 4 12.93 -12.85 49.89
N THR A 5 11.71 -12.75 50.39
CA THR A 5 11.14 -13.59 51.43
C THR A 5 10.77 -14.94 50.85
N ILE A 6 11.04 -15.97 51.63
CA ILE A 6 10.65 -17.35 51.33
C ILE A 6 9.53 -17.71 52.29
N GLU A 7 8.36 -18.03 51.75
CA GLU A 7 7.22 -18.46 52.55
C GLU A 7 7.22 -19.97 52.76
N VAL A 8 7.17 -20.41 54.01
CA VAL A 8 7.18 -21.81 54.41
C VAL A 8 5.83 -22.17 55.00
N PHE A 9 5.04 -22.95 54.29
CA PHE A 9 3.77 -23.47 54.78
C PHE A 9 3.98 -24.77 55.55
N ILE A 10 3.40 -24.89 56.74
CA ILE A 10 3.53 -26.07 57.61
C ILE A 10 2.17 -26.75 57.78
N SER A 11 2.04 -27.93 57.19
CA SER A 11 0.89 -28.82 57.33
C SER A 11 1.18 -29.88 58.40
N TYR A 12 0.28 -30.06 59.37
CA TYR A 12 0.47 -30.98 60.48
C TYR A 12 -0.87 -31.43 61.06
N SER A 13 -0.89 -32.57 61.76
CA SER A 13 -2.05 -33.00 62.55
C SER A 13 -2.08 -32.27 63.90
N LYS A 14 -3.26 -31.88 64.39
CA LYS A 14 -3.42 -31.20 65.70
C LYS A 14 -2.85 -32.03 66.86
N GLN A 15 -2.80 -33.35 66.69
CA GLN A 15 -2.29 -34.35 67.61
C GLN A 15 -0.76 -34.28 67.75
N ASP A 16 -0.08 -33.69 66.78
CA ASP A 16 1.37 -33.50 66.75
C ASP A 16 1.79 -32.07 67.15
N LYS A 17 0.91 -31.30 67.80
CA LYS A 17 1.17 -29.90 68.18
C LYS A 17 2.49 -29.70 68.93
N GLU A 18 2.79 -30.55 69.91
CA GLU A 18 4.03 -30.43 70.69
C GLU A 18 5.29 -30.59 69.83
N LEU A 19 5.27 -31.56 68.90
CA LEU A 19 6.39 -31.80 67.98
C LEU A 19 6.54 -30.66 66.98
N ARG A 20 5.41 -30.11 66.52
CA ARG A 20 5.35 -28.93 65.64
C ARG A 20 5.90 -27.69 66.34
N ASP A 21 5.52 -27.43 67.60
CA ASP A 21 5.98 -26.27 68.37
C ASP A 21 7.50 -26.33 68.66
N GLY A 22 8.02 -27.53 68.91
CA GLY A 22 9.47 -27.78 69.01
C GLY A 22 10.21 -27.43 67.72
N LEU A 23 9.71 -27.90 66.57
CA LEU A 23 10.28 -27.58 65.26
C LEU A 23 10.18 -26.09 64.92
N LEU A 24 9.03 -25.45 65.18
CA LEU A 24 8.83 -24.02 64.97
C LEU A 24 9.87 -23.19 65.73
N SER A 25 10.17 -23.55 66.97
CA SER A 25 11.16 -22.86 67.79
C SER A 25 12.57 -22.91 67.16
N HIS A 26 12.90 -24.02 66.50
CA HIS A 26 14.15 -24.20 65.77
C HIS A 26 14.17 -23.50 64.39
N LEU A 27 13.00 -23.27 63.79
CA LEU A 27 12.88 -22.54 62.52
C LEU A 27 12.95 -21.01 62.70
N ARG A 28 12.58 -20.47 63.87
CA ARG A 28 12.58 -19.02 64.15
C ARG A 28 13.89 -18.28 63.78
N PRO A 29 15.10 -18.82 64.01
CA PRO A 29 16.33 -18.15 63.59
C PRO A 29 16.38 -17.84 62.08
N LEU A 30 15.68 -18.61 61.25
CA LEU A 30 15.62 -18.38 59.80
C LEU A 30 14.77 -17.17 59.39
N GLU A 31 13.95 -16.61 60.30
CA GLU A 31 13.20 -15.38 60.03
C GLU A 31 14.13 -14.18 59.78
N GLY A 32 15.29 -14.14 60.45
CA GLY A 32 16.34 -13.13 60.20
C GLY A 32 16.92 -13.21 58.78
N GLU A 33 16.87 -14.39 58.17
CA GLU A 33 17.22 -14.63 56.77
C GLU A 33 16.03 -14.41 55.82
N GLY A 34 14.90 -13.87 56.30
CA GLY A 34 13.70 -13.65 55.48
C GLY A 34 12.96 -14.93 55.11
N ILE A 35 13.13 -16.02 55.86
CA ILE A 35 12.36 -17.26 55.69
C ILE A 35 11.24 -17.24 56.73
N ILE A 36 9.99 -17.09 56.29
CA ILE A 36 8.83 -16.88 57.18
C ILE A 36 7.97 -18.14 57.18
N THR A 37 7.61 -18.62 58.37
CA THR A 37 6.75 -19.80 58.53
C THR A 37 5.28 -19.41 58.71
N TRP A 38 4.39 -20.21 58.13
CA TRP A 38 2.94 -20.09 58.27
C TRP A 38 2.30 -21.44 58.62
N HIS A 39 1.31 -21.43 59.52
CA HIS A 39 0.49 -22.59 59.88
C HIS A 39 -0.95 -22.17 60.29
N ASP A 40 -1.86 -23.14 60.33
CA ASP A 40 -3.30 -22.94 60.57
C ASP A 40 -3.66 -22.15 61.85
N HIS A 41 -2.83 -22.20 62.89
CA HIS A 41 -3.05 -21.47 64.16
C HIS A 41 -2.87 -19.95 64.04
N GLN A 42 -2.40 -19.47 62.88
CA GLN A 42 -2.26 -18.05 62.57
C GLN A 42 -3.45 -17.47 61.79
N ILE A 43 -4.48 -18.28 61.51
CA ILE A 43 -5.72 -17.82 60.89
C ILE A 43 -6.46 -16.89 61.87
N LEU A 44 -6.85 -15.71 61.40
CA LEU A 44 -7.58 -14.73 62.22
C LEU A 44 -9.00 -15.25 62.55
N PRO A 45 -9.50 -15.06 63.78
CA PRO A 45 -10.88 -15.40 64.12
C PRO A 45 -11.88 -14.68 63.20
N GLY A 46 -12.77 -15.44 62.57
CA GLY A 46 -13.76 -14.93 61.61
C GLY A 46 -13.35 -15.04 60.15
N THR A 47 -12.13 -15.50 59.84
CA THR A 47 -11.72 -15.84 58.47
C THR A 47 -12.26 -17.21 58.05
N GLU A 48 -12.72 -17.35 56.80
CA GLU A 48 -13.02 -18.65 56.20
C GLU A 48 -11.75 -19.49 56.09
N TRP A 49 -11.65 -20.51 56.94
CA TRP A 49 -10.40 -21.21 57.22
C TRP A 49 -9.88 -22.01 56.02
N ASP A 50 -10.75 -22.61 55.21
CA ASP A 50 -10.36 -23.38 54.01
C ASP A 50 -9.72 -22.47 52.95
N ASP A 51 -10.30 -21.31 52.72
CA ASP A 51 -9.82 -20.35 51.72
C ASP A 51 -8.43 -19.80 52.08
N GLU A 52 -8.22 -19.44 53.36
CA GLU A 52 -6.91 -18.94 53.82
C GLU A 52 -5.84 -20.04 53.76
N ILE A 53 -6.15 -21.28 54.16
CA ILE A 53 -5.21 -22.40 54.05
C ILE A 53 -4.83 -22.62 52.58
N ARG A 54 -5.81 -22.67 51.67
CA ARG A 54 -5.53 -22.83 50.23
C ARG A 54 -4.72 -21.67 49.67
N ALA A 55 -5.01 -20.43 50.05
CA ALA A 55 -4.27 -19.26 49.61
C ALA A 55 -2.80 -19.36 50.05
N ARG A 56 -2.56 -19.74 51.31
CA ARG A 56 -1.20 -19.88 51.87
C ARG A 56 -0.45 -21.07 51.29
N LEU A 57 -1.14 -22.20 51.13
CA LEU A 57 -0.59 -23.38 50.46
C LEU A 57 -0.21 -23.07 49.01
N ASN A 58 -0.92 -22.19 48.31
CA ASN A 58 -0.62 -21.75 46.93
C ASN A 58 0.45 -20.66 46.84
N ALA A 59 0.61 -19.83 47.87
CA ALA A 59 1.64 -18.79 47.92
C ALA A 59 3.00 -19.33 48.38
N ALA A 60 3.02 -20.43 49.14
CA ALA A 60 4.22 -20.96 49.76
C ALA A 60 5.33 -21.33 48.75
N ASP A 61 6.57 -21.04 49.10
CA ASP A 61 7.77 -21.46 48.37
C ASP A 61 8.25 -22.85 48.81
N ILE A 62 8.06 -23.14 50.09
CA ILE A 62 8.38 -24.43 50.71
C ILE A 62 7.14 -24.92 51.45
N ILE A 63 6.80 -26.21 51.27
CA ILE A 63 5.67 -26.85 51.93
C ILE A 63 6.21 -27.98 52.81
N LEU A 64 6.16 -27.79 54.12
CA LEU A 64 6.54 -28.78 55.12
C LEU A 64 5.33 -29.63 55.49
N LEU A 65 5.42 -30.93 55.23
CA LEU A 65 4.39 -31.89 55.61
C LEU A 65 4.87 -32.66 56.82
N LEU A 66 4.33 -32.38 58.01
CA LEU A 66 4.72 -33.04 59.25
C LEU A 66 3.98 -34.37 59.40
N ILE A 67 4.63 -35.44 58.99
CA ILE A 67 4.01 -36.75 58.75
C ILE A 67 4.04 -37.62 60.00
N SER A 68 2.86 -38.12 60.34
CA SER A 68 2.60 -39.10 61.39
C SER A 68 1.45 -40.01 60.96
N ALA A 69 1.09 -41.00 61.77
CA ALA A 69 -0.12 -41.79 61.53
C ALA A 69 -1.38 -40.90 61.56
N ASP A 70 -1.46 -39.96 62.52
CA ASP A 70 -2.60 -39.04 62.66
C ASP A 70 -2.70 -38.02 61.52
N PHE A 71 -1.57 -37.62 60.92
CA PHE A 71 -1.56 -36.78 59.71
C PHE A 71 -2.13 -37.52 58.50
N LEU A 72 -1.75 -38.79 58.33
CA LEU A 72 -2.21 -39.63 57.23
C LEU A 72 -3.66 -40.12 57.40
N ASP A 73 -4.22 -40.03 58.61
CA ASP A 73 -5.61 -40.39 58.93
C ASP A 73 -6.57 -39.19 58.86
N THR A 74 -6.07 -37.99 58.53
CA THR A 74 -6.89 -36.78 58.42
C THR A 74 -7.38 -36.58 56.98
N ASP A 75 -8.70 -36.60 56.76
CA ASP A 75 -9.33 -36.45 55.44
C ASP A 75 -8.90 -35.16 54.72
N TYR A 76 -8.82 -34.03 55.44
CA TYR A 76 -8.44 -32.76 54.85
C TYR A 76 -6.98 -32.76 54.35
N CYS A 77 -6.05 -33.27 55.15
CA CYS A 77 -4.63 -33.37 54.78
C CYS A 77 -4.42 -34.31 53.59
N THR A 78 -5.15 -35.43 53.56
CA THR A 78 -5.01 -36.46 52.53
C THR A 78 -5.71 -36.13 51.21
N GLN A 79 -6.87 -35.46 51.27
CA GLN A 79 -7.69 -35.17 50.08
C GLN A 79 -7.43 -33.78 49.48
N VAL A 80 -6.88 -32.83 50.25
CA VAL A 80 -6.67 -31.45 49.80
C VAL A 80 -5.18 -31.07 49.77
N GLU A 81 -4.49 -31.12 50.91
CA GLU A 81 -3.14 -30.56 51.04
C GLU A 81 -2.07 -31.41 50.33
N ILE A 82 -2.10 -32.74 50.50
CA ILE A 82 -1.13 -33.64 49.84
C ILE A 82 -1.23 -33.58 48.31
N PRO A 83 -2.43 -33.70 47.67
CA PRO A 83 -2.54 -33.59 46.22
C PRO A 83 -2.03 -32.27 45.66
N GLU A 84 -2.37 -31.14 46.30
CA GLU A 84 -1.94 -29.82 45.84
C GLU A 84 -0.43 -29.60 46.04
N ALA A 85 0.11 -30.00 47.19
CA ALA A 85 1.55 -29.98 47.44
C ALA A 85 2.31 -30.79 46.36
N LEU A 86 1.87 -32.01 46.06
CA LEU A 86 2.47 -32.84 45.01
C LEU A 86 2.36 -32.20 43.62
N ARG A 87 1.24 -31.56 43.28
CA ARG A 87 1.07 -30.82 42.02
C ARG A 87 2.09 -29.69 41.92
N ARG A 88 2.25 -28.89 42.98
CA ARG A 88 3.22 -27.79 43.04
C ARG A 88 4.67 -28.27 43.01
N HIS A 89 4.96 -29.43 43.60
CA HIS A 89 6.27 -30.06 43.49
C HIS A 89 6.59 -30.49 42.05
N GLN A 90 5.64 -31.15 41.38
CA GLN A 90 5.82 -31.64 39.99
C GLN A 90 5.97 -30.50 38.98
N THR A 91 5.30 -29.38 39.22
CA THR A 91 5.40 -28.16 38.40
C THR A 91 6.59 -27.29 38.79
N ASN A 92 7.34 -27.65 39.84
CA ASN A 92 8.47 -26.88 40.38
C ASN A 92 8.06 -25.47 40.86
N ASP A 93 6.78 -25.30 41.22
CA ASP A 93 6.17 -24.09 41.79
C ASP A 93 6.47 -23.95 43.29
N ALA A 94 6.75 -25.06 43.98
CA ALA A 94 7.17 -25.09 45.38
C ALA A 94 8.05 -26.32 45.67
N ILE A 95 8.88 -26.23 46.71
CA ILE A 95 9.63 -27.37 47.24
C ILE A 95 8.79 -28.01 48.35
N VAL A 96 8.38 -29.27 48.15
CA VAL A 96 7.70 -30.05 49.18
C VAL A 96 8.73 -30.83 49.97
N MET A 97 8.66 -30.75 51.30
CA MET A 97 9.56 -31.44 52.21
C MET A 97 8.76 -32.28 53.22
N PRO A 98 8.64 -33.60 52.99
CA PRO A 98 8.10 -34.54 53.96
C PRO A 98 8.98 -34.56 55.23
N VAL A 99 8.42 -34.28 56.40
CA VAL A 99 9.12 -34.34 57.70
C VAL A 99 8.51 -35.44 58.56
N ILE A 100 9.22 -36.54 58.76
CA ILE A 100 8.71 -37.70 59.48
C ILE A 100 8.79 -37.45 60.98
N LEU A 101 7.66 -37.20 61.63
CA LEU A 101 7.60 -36.97 63.07
C LEU A 101 7.64 -38.28 63.86
N ARG A 102 6.86 -39.27 63.42
CA ARG A 102 6.66 -40.58 64.08
C ARG A 102 6.70 -41.70 63.04
N SER A 103 7.07 -42.90 63.48
CA SER A 103 7.01 -44.10 62.61
C SER A 103 5.58 -44.34 62.12
N CYS A 104 5.37 -44.33 60.80
CA CYS A 104 4.10 -44.63 60.15
C CYS A 104 4.31 -45.16 58.73
N GLY A 105 3.24 -45.59 58.06
CA GLY A 105 3.27 -46.17 56.70
C GLY A 105 3.41 -45.17 55.54
N TRP A 106 4.08 -44.04 55.74
CA TRP A 106 4.18 -42.97 54.73
C TRP A 106 4.89 -43.41 53.45
N GLN A 107 5.75 -44.45 53.51
CA GLN A 107 6.44 -45.02 52.35
C GLN A 107 5.49 -45.65 51.33
N TYR A 108 4.24 -45.95 51.72
CA TYR A 108 3.20 -46.46 50.82
C TYR A 108 2.38 -45.34 50.16
N THR A 109 2.71 -44.08 50.42
CA THR A 109 2.07 -42.91 49.83
C THR A 109 2.93 -42.31 48.70
N PRO A 110 2.37 -41.46 47.81
CA PRO A 110 3.17 -40.78 46.79
C PRO A 110 4.33 -39.92 47.33
N LEU A 111 4.31 -39.56 48.63
CA LEU A 111 5.37 -38.81 49.30
C LEU A 111 6.71 -39.56 49.36
N ALA A 112 6.68 -40.91 49.24
CA ALA A 112 7.88 -41.74 49.21
C ALA A 112 8.85 -41.41 48.05
N ARG A 113 8.37 -40.71 47.01
CA ARG A 113 9.17 -40.26 45.86
C ARG A 113 9.95 -38.98 46.14
N ILE A 114 9.64 -38.29 47.22
CA ILE A 114 10.25 -37.03 47.62
C ILE A 114 11.22 -37.31 48.76
N GLN A 115 12.38 -36.65 48.75
CA GLN A 115 13.36 -36.78 49.83
C GLN A 115 12.76 -36.30 51.16
N ALA A 116 12.56 -37.24 52.08
CA ALA A 116 12.03 -36.96 53.40
C ALA A 116 13.14 -36.62 54.40
N TYR A 117 12.76 -35.80 55.38
CA TYR A 117 13.57 -35.35 56.51
C TYR A 117 12.99 -35.86 57.83
N PRO A 118 13.76 -35.91 58.93
CA PRO A 118 15.22 -35.78 59.01
C PRO A 118 15.96 -36.80 58.13
N GLU A 119 17.27 -36.66 58.00
CA GLU A 119 18.13 -37.52 57.17
C GLU A 119 17.76 -39.02 57.25
N LYS A 120 17.77 -39.67 56.09
CA LYS A 120 17.35 -41.08 55.90
C LYS A 120 15.89 -41.34 56.33
N ALA A 121 15.08 -40.28 56.40
CA ALA A 121 13.70 -40.32 56.84
C ALA A 121 13.52 -40.93 58.24
N LYS A 122 14.52 -40.79 59.13
CA LYS A 122 14.46 -41.29 60.49
C LYS A 122 13.47 -40.43 61.30
N PRO A 123 12.38 -41.01 61.84
CA PRO A 123 11.36 -40.24 62.55
C PRO A 123 11.93 -39.43 63.71
N ILE A 124 11.54 -38.17 63.89
CA ILE A 124 12.03 -37.26 64.94
C ILE A 124 11.96 -37.92 66.34
N LYS A 125 10.84 -38.57 66.67
CA LYS A 125 10.66 -39.30 67.96
C LYS A 125 11.64 -40.46 68.20
N SER A 126 12.34 -40.93 67.16
CA SER A 126 13.29 -42.05 67.22
C SER A 126 14.76 -41.59 67.32
N TRP A 127 15.02 -40.28 67.36
CA TRP A 127 16.36 -39.75 67.62
C TRP A 127 16.69 -39.78 69.11
N SER A 128 17.98 -39.95 69.43
CA SER A 128 18.48 -39.90 70.81
C SER A 128 18.37 -38.49 71.39
N ASP A 129 18.63 -37.50 70.55
CA ASP A 129 18.41 -36.09 70.82
C ASP A 129 17.43 -35.55 69.78
N ILE A 130 16.31 -34.98 70.26
CA ILE A 130 15.26 -34.45 69.39
C ILE A 130 15.67 -33.11 68.77
N ASP A 131 16.53 -32.34 69.43
CA ASP A 131 17.00 -31.03 68.96
C ASP A 131 17.98 -31.21 67.78
N GLU A 132 18.78 -32.28 67.78
CA GLU A 132 19.57 -32.68 66.60
C GLU A 132 18.66 -33.01 65.40
N ALA A 133 17.55 -33.70 65.64
CA ALA A 133 16.59 -34.04 64.59
C ALA A 133 15.91 -32.78 64.03
N TYR A 134 15.54 -31.83 64.89
CA TYR A 134 14.98 -30.54 64.46
C TYR A 134 16.00 -29.72 63.68
N THR A 135 17.24 -29.65 64.15
CA THR A 135 18.33 -28.93 63.46
C THR A 135 18.54 -29.48 62.05
N ASN A 136 18.50 -30.80 61.87
CA ASN A 136 18.60 -31.41 60.54
C ASN A 136 17.46 -30.99 59.58
N VAL A 137 16.24 -30.82 60.10
CA VAL A 137 15.11 -30.30 59.31
C VAL A 137 15.33 -28.84 58.96
N VAL A 138 15.78 -28.01 59.90
CA VAL A 138 16.08 -26.59 59.70
C VAL A 138 17.15 -26.40 58.62
N ASP A 139 18.22 -27.20 58.65
CA ASP A 139 19.27 -27.18 57.63
C ASP A 139 18.70 -27.50 56.24
N GLY A 140 17.80 -28.49 56.15
CA GLY A 140 17.07 -28.80 54.92
C GLY A 140 16.23 -27.63 54.39
N VAL A 141 15.49 -26.95 55.28
CA VAL A 141 14.71 -25.75 54.94
C VAL A 141 15.61 -24.62 54.45
N TYR A 142 16.71 -24.36 55.15
CA TYR A 142 17.65 -23.31 54.78
C TYR A 142 18.30 -23.56 53.42
N LEU A 143 18.69 -24.81 53.13
CA LEU A 143 19.23 -25.20 51.82
C LEU A 143 18.20 -24.99 50.70
N ALA A 144 16.95 -25.44 50.92
CA ALA A 144 15.86 -25.25 49.95
C ALA A 144 15.61 -23.76 49.68
N ALA A 145 15.52 -22.94 50.74
CA ALA A 145 15.31 -21.51 50.63
C ALA A 145 16.45 -20.80 49.89
N THR A 146 17.71 -21.17 50.16
CA THR A 146 18.89 -20.62 49.50
C THR A 146 18.87 -20.92 48.00
N GLU A 147 18.50 -22.13 47.60
CA GLU A 147 18.38 -22.51 46.20
C GLU A 147 17.25 -21.75 45.49
N ILE A 148 16.10 -21.54 46.15
CA ILE A 148 15.00 -20.72 45.60
C ILE A 148 15.46 -19.27 45.37
N LYS A 149 16.10 -18.65 46.38
CA LYS A 149 16.64 -17.28 46.25
C LYS A 149 17.64 -17.16 45.10
N LYS A 150 18.54 -18.14 44.96
CA LYS A 150 19.51 -18.21 43.87
C LYS A 150 18.84 -18.27 42.49
N ARG A 151 17.82 -19.12 42.33
CA ARG A 151 17.04 -19.22 41.08
C ARG A 151 16.33 -17.90 40.75
N ARG A 152 15.66 -17.30 41.74
CA ARG A 152 15.00 -16.00 41.59
C ARG A 152 15.98 -14.89 41.22
N TYR A 153 17.20 -14.89 41.77
CA TYR A 153 18.25 -13.94 41.40
C TYR A 153 18.72 -14.11 39.95
N GLN A 154 18.98 -15.35 39.53
CA GLN A 154 19.40 -15.66 38.16
C GLN A 154 18.33 -15.26 37.13
N GLN A 155 17.06 -15.54 37.41
CA GLN A 155 15.93 -15.14 36.56
C GLN A 155 15.83 -13.62 36.43
N ARG A 156 15.96 -12.88 37.55
CA ARG A 156 15.97 -11.40 37.55
C ARG A 156 17.12 -10.83 36.71
N GLN A 157 18.32 -11.41 36.81
CA GLN A 157 19.47 -11.00 36.01
C GLN A 157 19.26 -11.26 34.51
N ALA A 158 18.75 -12.44 34.14
CA ALA A 158 18.47 -12.78 32.75
C ALA A 158 17.40 -11.84 32.15
N GLU A 159 16.34 -11.55 32.90
CA GLU A 159 15.27 -10.66 32.44
C GLU A 159 15.76 -9.20 32.32
N ALA A 160 16.56 -8.72 33.27
CA ALA A 160 17.17 -7.38 33.19
C ALA A 160 18.06 -7.23 31.94
N GLN A 161 18.87 -8.24 31.63
CA GLN A 161 19.69 -8.26 30.42
C GLN A 161 18.84 -8.28 29.15
N ARG A 162 17.73 -9.03 29.15
CA ARG A 162 16.79 -9.08 28.02
C ARG A 162 16.14 -7.72 27.79
N ILE A 163 15.64 -7.07 28.85
CA ILE A 163 15.05 -5.73 28.79
C ILE A 163 16.08 -4.72 28.27
N GLN A 164 17.33 -4.77 28.75
CA GLN A 164 18.38 -3.87 28.29
C GLN A 164 18.65 -4.03 26.78
N LYS A 165 18.70 -5.26 26.27
CA LYS A 165 18.84 -5.52 24.82
C LYS A 165 17.66 -5.00 24.01
N LEU A 166 16.43 -5.13 24.52
CA LEU A 166 15.24 -4.60 23.85
C LEU A 166 15.24 -3.08 23.78
N VAL A 167 15.61 -2.40 24.88
CA VAL A 167 15.73 -0.93 24.92
C VAL A 167 16.80 -0.46 23.94
N GLN A 168 17.96 -1.13 23.87
CA GLN A 168 19.02 -0.78 22.93
C GLN A 168 18.55 -0.93 21.47
N LYS A 169 17.90 -2.05 21.13
CA LYS A 169 17.34 -2.28 19.80
C LYS A 169 16.30 -1.23 19.41
N GLN A 170 15.46 -0.80 20.35
CA GLN A 170 14.48 0.27 20.09
C GLN A 170 15.15 1.62 19.82
N LYS A 171 16.22 1.96 20.54
CA LYS A 171 16.99 3.18 20.31
C LYS A 171 17.64 3.18 18.92
N GLU A 172 18.24 2.07 18.51
CA GLU A 172 18.83 1.91 17.17
C GLU A 172 17.78 2.07 16.07
N GLN A 173 16.63 1.41 16.21
CA GLN A 173 15.52 1.55 15.25
C GLN A 173 14.95 2.97 15.19
N HIS A 174 14.93 3.71 16.31
CA HIS A 174 14.50 5.10 16.32
C HIS A 174 15.49 5.99 15.57
N ALA A 175 16.79 5.82 15.83
CA ALA A 175 17.85 6.59 15.16
C ALA A 175 17.86 6.34 13.64
N GLU A 176 17.69 5.08 13.20
CA GLU A 176 17.59 4.73 11.77
C GLU A 176 16.38 5.40 11.10
N ARG A 177 15.23 5.45 11.78
CA ARG A 177 14.02 6.12 11.26
C ARG A 177 14.19 7.62 11.15
N GLU A 178 14.82 8.25 12.14
CA GLU A 178 15.10 9.69 12.11
C GLU A 178 16.05 10.03 10.96
N GLN A 179 17.09 9.23 10.75
CA GLN A 179 18.02 9.41 9.64
C GLN A 179 17.31 9.25 8.29
N GLN A 180 16.54 8.18 8.09
CA GLN A 180 15.79 7.96 6.85
C GLN A 180 14.82 9.10 6.57
N SER A 181 14.09 9.58 7.59
CA SER A 181 13.16 10.70 7.45
C SER A 181 13.87 12.00 7.05
N SER A 182 15.09 12.23 7.52
CA SER A 182 15.88 13.41 7.12
C SER A 182 16.35 13.31 5.68
N GLU A 183 16.81 12.13 5.25
CA GLU A 183 17.24 11.87 3.87
C GLU A 183 16.07 12.00 2.88
N ASP A 184 14.89 11.47 3.24
CA ASP A 184 13.68 11.58 2.43
C ASP A 184 13.23 13.04 2.28
N LEU A 185 13.29 13.84 3.36
CA LEU A 185 12.94 15.26 3.32
C LEU A 185 13.93 16.09 2.47
N GLU A 186 15.23 15.77 2.53
CA GLU A 186 16.24 16.43 1.71
C GLU A 186 16.02 16.12 0.22
N LYS A 187 15.68 14.87 -0.11
CA LYS A 187 15.32 14.46 -1.46
C LYS A 187 14.06 15.18 -1.96
N GLU A 188 13.00 15.26 -1.15
CA GLU A 188 11.77 15.96 -1.50
C GLU A 188 12.01 17.46 -1.76
N LEU A 189 12.85 18.10 -0.94
CA LEU A 189 13.25 19.50 -1.12
C LEU A 189 14.03 19.70 -2.43
N LEU A 190 14.89 18.75 -2.80
CA LEU A 190 15.65 18.81 -4.04
C LEU A 190 14.72 18.66 -5.26
N ASP A 191 13.83 17.66 -5.23
CA ASP A 191 12.85 17.40 -6.29
C ASP A 191 11.92 18.61 -6.48
N ARG A 192 11.47 19.23 -5.37
CA ARG A 192 10.67 20.46 -5.40
C ARG A 192 11.42 21.63 -6.04
N LYS A 193 12.69 21.86 -5.67
CA LYS A 193 13.51 22.91 -6.28
C LYS A 193 13.70 22.68 -7.79
N GLU A 194 13.86 21.43 -8.21
CA GLU A 194 13.99 21.11 -9.63
C GLU A 194 12.67 21.35 -10.38
N ALA A 195 11.54 20.97 -9.80
CA ALA A 195 10.20 21.25 -10.34
C ALA A 195 9.93 22.76 -10.46
N GLU A 196 10.25 23.54 -9.43
CA GLU A 196 10.13 25.01 -9.44
C GLU A 196 11.01 25.63 -10.55
N ARG A 197 12.24 25.14 -10.73
CA ARG A 197 13.13 25.57 -11.82
C ARG A 197 12.55 25.25 -13.20
N LYS A 198 12.03 24.04 -13.40
CA LYS A 198 11.39 23.62 -14.66
C LYS A 198 10.15 24.48 -14.96
N ALA A 199 9.31 24.72 -13.97
CA ALA A 199 8.12 25.57 -14.11
C ALA A 199 8.49 27.02 -14.47
N ALA A 200 9.51 27.60 -13.82
CA ALA A 200 9.99 28.94 -14.13
C ALA A 200 10.55 29.04 -15.56
N GLN A 201 11.29 28.02 -16.00
CA GLN A 201 11.83 27.95 -17.36
C GLN A 201 10.70 27.82 -18.41
N GLU A 202 9.67 27.04 -18.11
CA GLU A 202 8.50 26.93 -18.96
C GLU A 202 7.70 28.24 -19.03
N GLN A 203 7.49 28.92 -17.91
CA GLN A 203 6.83 30.24 -17.89
C GLN A 203 7.59 31.28 -18.72
N LEU A 204 8.92 31.31 -18.65
CA LEU A 204 9.74 32.18 -19.48
C LEU A 204 9.57 31.86 -20.96
N LEU A 205 9.59 30.57 -21.33
CA LEU A 205 9.37 30.13 -22.71
C LEU A 205 7.97 30.51 -23.21
N GLN A 206 6.94 30.40 -22.36
CA GLN A 206 5.58 30.84 -22.68
C GLN A 206 5.50 32.35 -22.89
N GLN A 207 6.16 33.16 -22.05
CA GLN A 207 6.23 34.61 -22.24
C GLN A 207 6.92 35.00 -23.55
N VAL A 208 8.05 34.35 -23.88
CA VAL A 208 8.77 34.57 -25.14
C VAL A 208 7.89 34.20 -26.33
N THR A 209 7.28 33.01 -26.32
CA THR A 209 6.42 32.53 -27.41
C THR A 209 5.21 33.44 -27.61
N ARG A 210 4.57 33.90 -26.53
CA ARG A 210 3.42 34.82 -26.58
C ARG A 210 3.80 36.19 -27.15
N LYS A 211 4.99 36.70 -26.81
CA LYS A 211 5.51 37.96 -27.35
C LYS A 211 5.83 37.83 -28.84
N GLU A 212 6.46 36.73 -29.25
CA GLU A 212 6.75 36.41 -30.66
C GLU A 212 5.45 36.24 -31.48
N LEU A 213 4.40 35.61 -30.93
CA LEU A 213 3.10 35.50 -31.59
C LEU A 213 2.35 36.84 -31.68
N GLN A 214 2.47 37.71 -30.68
CA GLN A 214 1.91 39.08 -30.74
C GLN A 214 2.61 39.94 -31.79
N GLU A 215 3.88 39.68 -32.08
CA GLU A 215 4.64 40.33 -33.16
C GLU A 215 4.37 39.69 -34.55
N CYS A 216 3.73 38.51 -34.57
CA CYS A 216 3.37 37.79 -35.80
C CYS A 216 2.15 38.46 -36.47
N ASN A 217 2.40 39.48 -37.29
CA ASN A 217 1.37 40.15 -38.07
C ASN A 217 0.66 39.14 -39.01
N SER A 218 -0.56 38.74 -38.65
CA SER A 218 -1.36 37.72 -39.36
C SER A 218 -1.59 38.03 -40.84
N ALA A 219 -1.49 39.31 -41.24
CA ALA A 219 -1.55 39.74 -42.63
C ALA A 219 -0.44 39.15 -43.52
N ARG A 220 0.65 38.66 -42.91
CA ARG A 220 1.80 38.07 -43.62
C ARG A 220 1.59 36.58 -43.95
N ILE A 221 0.54 35.93 -43.44
CA ILE A 221 0.22 34.53 -43.80
C ILE A 221 -0.40 34.52 -45.19
N LEU A 222 0.45 34.30 -46.20
CA LEU A 222 0.08 34.41 -47.61
C LEU A 222 0.11 33.07 -48.34
N PHE A 223 0.82 32.07 -47.80
CA PHE A 223 1.06 30.81 -48.49
C PHE A 223 0.72 29.59 -47.64
N ILE A 224 0.46 28.47 -48.32
CA ILE A 224 0.35 27.15 -47.72
C ILE A 224 1.13 26.14 -48.57
N LYS A 225 1.76 25.16 -47.91
CA LYS A 225 2.52 24.11 -48.58
C LYS A 225 2.39 22.78 -47.84
N ASN A 226 2.15 21.72 -48.61
CA ASN A 226 2.20 20.35 -48.11
C ASN A 226 3.65 19.86 -48.12
N VAL A 227 4.19 19.52 -46.96
CA VAL A 227 5.56 19.00 -46.82
C VAL A 227 5.52 17.48 -46.87
N LYS A 228 6.48 16.88 -47.58
CA LYS A 228 6.60 15.42 -47.74
C LYS A 228 8.01 14.96 -47.41
N HIS A 229 8.12 13.86 -46.68
CA HIS A 229 9.35 13.12 -46.53
C HIS A 229 9.50 12.08 -47.67
N PRO A 230 10.73 11.72 -48.09
CA PRO A 230 10.95 10.64 -49.06
C PRO A 230 10.37 9.29 -48.61
N ASP A 231 10.53 8.96 -47.32
CA ASP A 231 9.82 7.84 -46.70
C ASP A 231 8.40 8.28 -46.30
N PRO A 232 7.33 7.63 -46.83
CA PRO A 232 5.95 7.96 -46.48
C PRO A 232 5.61 7.70 -45.01
N ASN A 233 6.40 6.92 -44.27
CA ASN A 233 6.22 6.57 -42.87
C ASN A 233 6.92 7.54 -41.90
N GLU A 234 7.72 8.46 -42.40
CA GLU A 234 8.42 9.45 -41.57
C GLU A 234 7.88 10.88 -41.76
N TRP A 235 8.18 11.73 -40.77
CA TRP A 235 7.91 13.16 -40.84
C TRP A 235 9.08 13.90 -41.49
N ALA A 236 8.82 15.04 -42.13
CA ALA A 236 9.84 15.73 -42.92
C ALA A 236 10.92 16.44 -42.08
N TYR A 237 10.63 16.69 -40.81
CA TYR A 237 11.52 17.35 -39.86
C TYR A 237 11.53 16.52 -38.57
N SER A 238 12.31 16.88 -37.54
CA SER A 238 12.16 16.31 -36.20
C SER A 238 11.57 17.34 -35.24
N LEU A 239 10.61 16.94 -34.40
CA LEU A 239 9.95 17.86 -33.47
C LEU A 239 10.95 18.46 -32.47
N GLU A 240 11.87 17.65 -31.96
CA GLU A 240 12.95 18.11 -31.08
C GLU A 240 13.91 19.06 -31.79
N GLY A 241 14.26 18.76 -33.05
CA GLY A 241 15.18 19.58 -33.83
C GLY A 241 14.64 20.97 -34.17
N VAL A 242 13.32 21.11 -34.37
CA VAL A 242 12.68 22.41 -34.66
C VAL A 242 12.30 23.17 -33.38
N ARG A 243 12.19 22.50 -32.22
CA ARG A 243 11.83 23.11 -30.93
C ARG A 243 12.96 23.82 -30.20
N GLN A 244 14.24 23.51 -30.47
CA GLN A 244 15.33 24.19 -29.76
C GLN A 244 15.37 25.68 -30.16
N PRO A 245 15.47 26.62 -29.20
CA PRO A 245 15.44 28.05 -29.49
C PRO A 245 16.51 28.49 -30.50
N GLU A 246 17.68 27.85 -30.46
CA GLU A 246 18.83 28.10 -31.34
C GLU A 246 18.59 27.62 -32.80
N SER A 247 17.68 26.66 -33.00
CA SER A 247 17.53 25.86 -34.23
C SER A 247 16.20 26.06 -34.96
N ARG A 248 15.37 27.01 -34.55
CA ARG A 248 14.07 27.30 -35.21
C ARG A 248 14.22 27.67 -36.69
N THR A 249 15.43 27.89 -37.18
CA THR A 249 15.77 28.11 -38.58
C THR A 249 16.14 26.79 -39.26
N PHE A 250 15.49 26.45 -40.36
CA PHE A 250 15.72 25.21 -41.10
C PHE A 250 15.52 25.37 -42.61
N GLU A 251 15.93 24.35 -43.37
CA GLU A 251 15.79 24.29 -44.82
C GLU A 251 14.40 23.79 -45.21
N LEU A 252 13.60 24.66 -45.84
CA LEU A 252 12.34 24.25 -46.46
C LEU A 252 12.61 23.75 -47.88
N MET A 253 12.33 22.47 -48.14
CA MET A 253 12.73 21.78 -49.39
C MET A 253 11.62 21.75 -50.44
N TRP A 254 11.94 21.99 -51.71
CA TRP A 254 11.12 21.77 -52.90
C TRP A 254 11.81 20.76 -53.82
N ARG A 255 11.05 19.87 -54.47
CA ARG A 255 11.61 18.97 -55.49
C ARG A 255 11.94 19.77 -56.75
N ALA A 256 12.84 19.27 -57.59
CA ALA A 256 13.16 19.91 -58.88
C ALA A 256 11.93 20.14 -59.78
N SER A 257 10.91 19.27 -59.68
CA SER A 257 9.63 19.41 -60.40
C SER A 257 8.58 20.30 -59.70
N SER A 258 8.89 20.81 -58.51
CA SER A 258 7.97 21.66 -57.74
C SER A 258 8.03 23.11 -58.21
N HIS A 259 6.89 23.78 -58.16
CA HIS A 259 6.72 25.16 -58.62
C HIS A 259 6.49 26.09 -57.42
N GLY A 260 6.77 27.38 -57.64
CA GLY A 260 6.46 28.43 -56.67
C GLY A 260 7.48 28.59 -55.54
N VAL A 261 8.70 28.06 -55.69
CA VAL A 261 9.81 28.30 -54.73
C VAL A 261 10.18 29.79 -54.61
N ASN A 262 10.09 30.54 -55.72
CA ASN A 262 10.38 31.98 -55.79
C ASN A 262 9.20 32.90 -55.42
N GLN A 263 8.01 32.34 -55.14
CA GLN A 263 6.82 33.17 -54.90
C GLN A 263 6.86 33.91 -53.56
N PRO A 264 7.15 33.26 -52.42
CA PRO A 264 7.23 33.96 -51.14
C PRO A 264 8.40 34.93 -51.12
N LYS A 265 8.23 36.10 -50.55
CA LYS A 265 9.30 37.07 -50.29
C LYS A 265 9.81 36.95 -48.86
N ALA A 266 11.01 37.47 -48.61
CA ALA A 266 11.56 37.61 -47.28
C ALA A 266 10.53 38.32 -46.38
N GLY A 267 10.20 37.69 -45.25
CA GLY A 267 9.16 38.14 -44.34
C GLY A 267 7.75 37.61 -44.63
N ASP A 268 7.48 36.94 -45.75
CA ASP A 268 6.19 36.27 -45.93
C ASP A 268 6.10 35.06 -44.99
N LEU A 269 4.87 34.76 -44.53
CA LEU A 269 4.57 33.60 -43.72
C LEU A 269 3.86 32.51 -44.53
N MET A 270 4.20 31.27 -44.22
CA MET A 270 3.64 30.09 -44.86
C MET A 270 3.17 29.06 -43.82
N ILE A 271 1.97 28.54 -44.02
CA ILE A 271 1.46 27.41 -43.26
C ILE A 271 2.03 26.13 -43.85
N LEU A 272 2.68 25.33 -43.02
CA LEU A 272 3.15 24.00 -43.37
C LEU A 272 2.19 22.96 -42.80
N HIS A 273 1.79 22.02 -43.65
CA HIS A 273 1.00 20.88 -43.24
C HIS A 273 1.61 19.60 -43.81
N GLN A 274 1.44 18.50 -43.09
CA GLN A 274 1.88 17.16 -43.50
C GLN A 274 0.90 16.15 -42.91
N ARG A 275 0.56 15.10 -43.66
CA ARG A 275 -0.36 14.03 -43.20
C ARG A 275 -1.70 14.56 -42.67
N ALA A 276 -2.22 15.59 -43.34
CA ALA A 276 -3.44 16.28 -42.95
C ALA A 276 -3.39 16.89 -41.53
N LYS A 277 -2.22 17.28 -41.04
CA LYS A 277 -2.00 18.03 -39.79
C LYS A 277 -1.25 19.33 -40.12
N VAL A 278 -1.64 20.44 -39.50
CA VAL A 278 -0.86 21.70 -39.59
C VAL A 278 0.29 21.59 -38.59
N THR A 279 1.52 21.59 -39.08
CA THR A 279 2.70 21.28 -38.25
C THR A 279 3.44 22.54 -37.80
N HIS A 280 3.54 23.56 -38.66
CA HIS A 280 4.28 24.79 -38.37
C HIS A 280 3.70 25.98 -39.13
N VAL A 281 3.95 27.19 -38.62
CA VAL A 281 3.95 28.41 -39.45
C VAL A 281 5.38 28.91 -39.51
N VAL A 282 5.86 29.22 -40.73
CA VAL A 282 7.24 29.61 -40.96
C VAL A 282 7.33 30.97 -41.65
N GLU A 283 8.39 31.71 -41.36
CA GLU A 283 8.78 32.96 -41.99
C GLU A 283 9.97 32.74 -42.93
N PHE A 284 9.92 33.31 -44.13
CA PHE A 284 11.04 33.30 -45.06
C PHE A 284 12.10 34.32 -44.65
N LEU A 285 13.36 33.88 -44.51
CA LEU A 285 14.44 34.74 -44.02
C LEU A 285 15.13 35.56 -45.12
N ASP A 286 15.13 35.07 -46.35
CA ASP A 286 15.73 35.74 -47.51
C ASP A 286 14.99 35.35 -48.80
N ASP A 287 15.29 36.08 -49.89
CA ASP A 287 14.76 35.82 -51.24
C ASP A 287 15.59 34.80 -52.05
N GLN A 288 16.65 34.23 -51.47
CA GLN A 288 17.59 33.38 -52.20
C GLN A 288 17.09 31.94 -52.30
N VAL A 289 17.03 31.44 -53.53
CA VAL A 289 16.79 30.02 -53.80
C VAL A 289 18.11 29.32 -54.02
N ARG A 290 18.30 28.23 -53.28
CA ARG A 290 19.53 27.45 -53.29
C ARG A 290 19.23 26.08 -53.88
N GLU A 291 20.10 25.63 -54.76
CA GLU A 291 19.96 24.36 -55.48
C GLU A 291 20.71 23.24 -54.75
N THR A 292 20.15 22.04 -54.78
CA THR A 292 20.72 20.80 -54.24
C THR A 292 20.45 19.67 -55.22
N GLU A 293 21.13 18.53 -55.05
CA GLU A 293 20.88 17.33 -55.87
C GLU A 293 19.42 16.84 -55.80
N ALA A 294 18.71 17.15 -54.71
CA ALA A 294 17.32 16.76 -54.48
C ALA A 294 16.29 17.81 -54.96
N GLY A 295 16.72 19.01 -55.37
CA GLY A 295 15.85 20.10 -55.82
C GLY A 295 16.30 21.47 -55.30
N PHE A 296 15.41 22.21 -54.65
CA PHE A 296 15.66 23.57 -54.19
C PHE A 296 15.31 23.75 -52.72
N PHE A 297 15.99 24.65 -52.02
CA PHE A 297 15.60 25.03 -50.66
C PHE A 297 15.69 26.53 -50.41
N ARG A 298 14.99 26.95 -49.35
CA ARG A 298 15.07 28.29 -48.77
C ARG A 298 15.14 28.19 -47.26
N TRP A 299 15.85 29.14 -46.65
CA TRP A 299 15.90 29.27 -45.20
C TRP A 299 14.61 29.87 -44.68
N VAL A 300 14.02 29.16 -43.72
CA VAL A 300 12.82 29.62 -43.02
C VAL A 300 13.02 29.51 -41.52
N ARG A 301 12.29 30.33 -40.76
CA ARG A 301 12.23 30.25 -39.30
C ARG A 301 10.82 29.86 -38.87
N ALA A 302 10.68 28.87 -37.99
CA ALA A 302 9.42 28.57 -37.34
C ALA A 302 9.02 29.73 -36.42
N VAL A 303 7.88 30.35 -36.73
CA VAL A 303 7.26 31.41 -35.91
C VAL A 303 6.09 30.90 -35.08
N TRP A 304 5.56 29.71 -35.41
CA TRP A 304 4.63 28.97 -34.57
C TRP A 304 4.87 27.46 -34.70
N LEU A 305 4.75 26.77 -33.56
CA LEU A 305 4.97 25.35 -33.37
C LEU A 305 3.95 24.82 -32.33
N PRO A 306 3.32 23.66 -32.55
CA PRO A 306 2.45 23.07 -31.56
C PRO A 306 3.26 22.44 -30.40
N LYS A 307 2.73 22.55 -29.17
CA LYS A 307 3.29 21.93 -27.96
C LYS A 307 3.11 20.41 -27.89
N GLN A 308 2.15 19.87 -28.62
CA GLN A 308 1.86 18.44 -28.69
C GLN A 308 2.80 17.73 -29.67
N ASP A 309 2.94 16.42 -29.52
CA ASP A 309 3.60 15.59 -30.52
C ASP A 309 2.85 15.68 -31.87
N TRP A 310 3.55 15.57 -33.01
CA TRP A 310 2.92 15.65 -34.32
C TRP A 310 1.86 14.58 -34.57
N HIS A 311 2.00 13.41 -33.95
CA HIS A 311 1.01 12.35 -33.99
C HIS A 311 -0.29 12.73 -33.25
N GLN A 312 -0.23 13.68 -32.32
CA GLN A 312 -1.33 14.12 -31.45
C GLN A 312 -2.03 15.39 -31.96
N LEU A 313 -1.57 15.99 -33.05
CA LEU A 313 -2.16 17.23 -33.58
C LEU A 313 -3.60 17.04 -34.07
N PRO A 314 -4.46 18.06 -34.00
CA PRO A 314 -5.80 18.01 -34.62
C PRO A 314 -5.71 17.96 -36.15
N HIS A 315 -6.79 17.52 -36.79
CA HIS A 315 -6.81 17.43 -38.25
C HIS A 315 -6.78 18.84 -38.87
N GLN A 316 -6.14 18.98 -40.03
CA GLN A 316 -5.92 20.28 -40.70
C GLN A 316 -7.23 21.04 -40.96
N LYS A 317 -8.34 20.32 -41.16
CA LYS A 317 -9.67 20.92 -41.34
C LYS A 317 -10.12 21.71 -40.11
N ASP A 318 -9.73 21.26 -38.91
CA ASP A 318 -10.14 21.87 -37.65
C ASP A 318 -9.39 23.18 -37.38
N ILE A 319 -8.16 23.27 -37.92
CA ILE A 319 -7.31 24.47 -37.85
C ILE A 319 -7.61 25.43 -39.01
N LEU A 320 -7.68 24.92 -40.24
CA LEU A 320 -7.80 25.73 -41.47
C LEU A 320 -9.26 26.12 -41.78
N GLY A 321 -10.24 25.41 -41.23
CA GLY A 321 -11.65 25.53 -41.62
C GLY A 321 -11.97 24.85 -42.96
N PHE A 322 -11.00 24.25 -43.64
CA PHE A 322 -11.19 23.51 -44.89
C PHE A 322 -10.12 22.43 -45.09
N SER A 323 -10.35 21.52 -46.04
CA SER A 323 -9.38 20.49 -46.42
C SER A 323 -8.76 20.86 -47.78
N PRO A 324 -7.48 21.22 -47.85
CA PRO A 324 -6.82 21.49 -49.12
C PRO A 324 -6.81 20.23 -50.02
N ARG A 325 -7.28 20.34 -51.26
CA ARG A 325 -7.38 19.22 -52.23
C ARG A 325 -6.25 19.26 -53.28
N TYR A 326 -5.00 19.25 -52.84
CA TYR A 326 -3.83 19.11 -53.71
C TYR A 326 -2.87 18.07 -53.15
N ALA A 327 -2.32 17.24 -54.05
CA ALA A 327 -1.40 16.17 -53.70
C ALA A 327 0.07 16.54 -53.97
N ASP A 328 0.36 17.78 -54.38
CA ASP A 328 1.71 18.22 -54.73
C ASP A 328 2.46 18.85 -53.54
N GLY A 329 3.77 19.08 -53.72
CA GLY A 329 4.61 19.83 -52.77
C GLY A 329 4.82 21.28 -53.18
N ASN A 330 3.91 21.82 -54.00
CA ASN A 330 4.03 23.16 -54.55
C ASN A 330 3.67 24.22 -53.51
N THR A 331 4.19 25.42 -53.71
CA THR A 331 3.74 26.60 -52.97
C THR A 331 2.40 27.07 -53.50
N HIS A 332 1.38 27.18 -52.65
CA HIS A 332 0.09 27.73 -53.01
C HIS A 332 -0.15 29.07 -52.33
N ALA A 333 -0.33 30.13 -53.11
CA ALA A 333 -0.77 31.42 -52.58
C ALA A 333 -2.24 31.35 -52.18
N LEU A 334 -2.56 31.75 -50.95
CA LEU A 334 -3.92 31.66 -50.38
C LEU A 334 -4.94 32.49 -51.18
N ASN A 335 -4.52 33.65 -51.69
CA ASN A 335 -5.34 34.49 -52.57
C ASN A 335 -5.03 34.32 -54.07
N GLY A 336 -4.32 33.25 -54.45
CA GLY A 336 -3.94 32.99 -55.83
C GLY A 336 -5.09 32.43 -56.67
N SER A 337 -5.13 32.78 -57.96
CA SER A 337 -6.11 32.25 -58.92
C SER A 337 -6.04 30.73 -59.13
N GLY A 338 -4.95 30.08 -58.68
CA GLY A 338 -4.75 28.64 -58.75
C GLY A 338 -5.30 27.83 -57.57
N PHE A 339 -5.78 28.48 -56.49
CA PHE A 339 -6.19 27.77 -55.28
C PHE A 339 -7.71 27.78 -55.07
N SER A 340 -8.42 26.93 -55.82
CA SER A 340 -9.90 26.90 -55.85
C SER A 340 -10.52 26.55 -54.49
N THR A 341 -9.98 25.57 -53.77
CA THR A 341 -10.57 25.10 -52.50
C THR A 341 -10.55 26.14 -51.38
N PHE A 342 -9.60 27.09 -51.42
CA PHE A 342 -9.61 28.21 -50.47
C PHE A 342 -10.78 29.14 -50.74
N ARG A 343 -10.99 29.53 -52.01
CA ARG A 343 -12.09 30.42 -52.42
C ARG A 343 -13.48 29.80 -52.22
N GLU A 344 -13.57 28.46 -52.25
CA GLU A 344 -14.79 27.74 -51.88
C GLU A 344 -15.11 27.83 -50.38
N ALA A 345 -14.08 27.92 -49.52
CA ALA A 345 -14.23 27.88 -48.07
C ALA A 345 -14.21 29.26 -47.41
N TRP A 346 -13.49 30.22 -47.98
CA TRP A 346 -13.25 31.54 -47.43
C TRP A 346 -13.50 32.63 -48.46
N SER A 347 -14.29 33.64 -48.07
CA SER A 347 -14.70 34.74 -48.96
C SER A 347 -13.58 35.76 -49.19
N ASN A 348 -12.69 35.92 -48.22
CA ASN A 348 -11.54 36.81 -48.28
C ASN A 348 -10.37 36.30 -47.41
N LEU A 349 -9.16 36.73 -47.77
CA LEU A 349 -7.92 36.31 -47.11
C LEU A 349 -7.82 36.82 -45.67
N GLU A 350 -8.32 38.02 -45.40
CA GLU A 350 -8.19 38.66 -44.08
C GLU A 350 -8.98 37.92 -42.99
N GLU A 351 -10.18 37.45 -43.30
CA GLU A 351 -11.01 36.61 -42.42
C GLU A 351 -10.32 35.28 -42.10
N PHE A 352 -9.73 34.64 -43.11
CA PHE A 352 -8.96 33.42 -42.91
C PHE A 352 -7.75 33.67 -42.00
N GLN A 353 -6.98 34.73 -42.26
CA GLN A 353 -5.82 35.10 -41.46
C GLN A 353 -6.20 35.33 -39.98
N LYS A 354 -7.33 36.01 -39.72
CA LYS A 354 -7.89 36.17 -38.37
C LYS A 354 -8.33 34.84 -37.75
N HIS A 355 -8.97 33.97 -38.52
CA HIS A 355 -9.41 32.65 -38.07
C HIS A 355 -8.22 31.77 -37.65
N ILE A 356 -7.22 31.64 -38.52
CA ILE A 356 -6.00 30.89 -38.25
C ILE A 356 -5.34 31.40 -36.98
N PHE A 357 -5.15 32.72 -36.87
CA PHE A 357 -4.52 33.30 -35.69
C PHE A 357 -5.28 32.97 -34.40
N LYS A 358 -6.62 33.06 -34.41
CA LYS A 358 -7.47 32.67 -33.28
C LYS A 358 -7.34 31.17 -32.95
N ARG A 359 -7.27 30.29 -33.95
CA ARG A 359 -7.13 28.84 -33.72
C ARG A 359 -5.76 28.47 -33.18
N LEU A 360 -4.69 29.04 -33.75
CA LEU A 360 -3.32 28.77 -33.31
C LEU A 360 -3.06 29.26 -31.88
N THR A 361 -3.75 30.33 -31.43
CA THR A 361 -3.69 30.84 -30.04
C THR A 361 -4.63 30.11 -29.06
N GLN A 362 -5.78 29.59 -29.51
CA GLN A 362 -6.68 28.80 -28.65
C GLN A 362 -6.14 27.40 -28.33
N VAL A 363 -5.39 26.79 -29.24
CA VAL A 363 -4.70 25.49 -29.02
C VAL A 363 -3.66 25.59 -27.90
N GLU A 364 -3.20 26.79 -27.54
CA GLU A 364 -2.29 27.03 -26.41
C GLU A 364 -3.02 27.19 -25.05
N ALA A 365 -4.33 27.42 -25.03
CA ALA A 365 -5.08 27.86 -23.84
C ALA A 365 -5.84 26.75 -23.08
N THR A 366 -5.88 25.51 -23.57
CA THR A 366 -6.66 24.42 -22.95
C THR A 366 -5.96 23.69 -21.80
N VAL A 367 -5.02 24.34 -21.09
CA VAL A 367 -4.46 23.81 -19.84
C VAL A 367 -4.78 24.78 -18.72
N THR A 368 -5.88 24.52 -18.02
CA THR A 368 -6.10 25.03 -16.66
C THR A 368 -6.01 23.85 -15.71
N ASP A 369 -5.26 24.04 -14.62
CA ASP A 369 -4.79 23.02 -13.67
C ASP A 369 -5.83 22.75 -12.55
N ASP A 370 -7.12 22.92 -12.87
CA ASP A 370 -8.23 22.78 -11.90
C ASP A 370 -8.94 21.45 -12.15
N ASP A 371 -8.37 20.37 -11.62
CA ASP A 371 -9.04 19.06 -11.59
C ASP A 371 -10.20 19.09 -10.59
N ASP A 372 -11.36 18.59 -11.01
CA ASP A 372 -12.57 18.52 -10.17
C ASP A 372 -12.46 17.34 -9.16
N LEU A 373 -11.87 17.62 -7.99
CA LEU A 373 -11.60 16.64 -6.93
C LEU A 373 -12.77 16.48 -5.93
N LYS A 374 -14.01 16.38 -6.43
CA LYS A 374 -15.20 16.21 -5.57
C LYS A 374 -15.23 14.86 -4.85
N SER A 375 -15.91 14.83 -3.71
CA SER A 375 -16.18 13.62 -2.94
C SER A 375 -17.48 13.79 -2.16
N GLU A 376 -18.35 12.77 -2.16
CA GLU A 376 -19.54 12.71 -1.30
C GLU A 376 -19.19 12.39 0.15
N LYS A 377 -18.02 11.79 0.40
CA LYS A 377 -17.56 11.35 1.72
C LYS A 377 -16.44 12.22 2.30
N GLY A 378 -16.03 13.26 1.57
CA GLY A 378 -14.93 14.14 1.98
C GLY A 378 -13.55 13.50 1.85
N VAL A 379 -13.39 12.52 0.96
CA VAL A 379 -12.12 11.87 0.65
C VAL A 379 -11.22 12.83 -0.13
N ASP A 380 -9.94 12.91 0.25
CA ASP A 380 -8.95 13.72 -0.44
C ASP A 380 -8.28 12.96 -1.59
N TYR A 381 -8.51 13.41 -2.83
CA TYR A 381 -7.95 12.84 -4.05
C TYR A 381 -6.69 13.55 -4.56
N THR A 382 -6.19 14.57 -3.85
CA THR A 382 -5.04 15.38 -4.27
C THR A 382 -3.81 14.53 -4.51
N ARG A 383 -3.52 13.59 -3.60
CA ARG A 383 -2.38 12.68 -3.73
C ARG A 383 -2.52 11.75 -4.94
N LEU A 384 -3.72 11.20 -5.18
CA LEU A 384 -3.97 10.35 -6.35
C LEU A 384 -3.74 11.13 -7.66
N ARG A 385 -4.26 12.36 -7.75
CA ARG A 385 -4.04 13.26 -8.89
C ARG A 385 -2.54 13.46 -9.14
N ASP A 386 -1.78 13.78 -8.11
CA ASP A 386 -0.36 14.12 -8.24
C ASP A 386 0.48 12.91 -8.69
N LEU A 387 0.19 11.72 -8.15
CA LEU A 387 0.82 10.46 -8.57
C LEU A 387 0.53 10.13 -10.04
N LEU A 388 -0.73 10.30 -10.48
CA LEU A 388 -1.14 10.07 -11.86
C LEU A 388 -0.51 11.08 -12.82
N LYS A 389 -0.47 12.37 -12.44
CA LYS A 389 0.19 13.44 -13.19
C LYS A 389 1.70 13.19 -13.34
N ALA A 390 2.33 12.59 -12.32
CA ALA A 390 3.73 12.20 -12.34
C ALA A 390 4.02 10.88 -13.08
N GLY A 391 2.99 10.13 -13.51
CA GLY A 391 3.16 8.82 -14.14
C GLY A 391 3.64 7.73 -13.18
N GLN A 392 3.44 7.89 -11.87
CA GLN A 392 3.79 6.90 -10.85
C GLN A 392 2.65 5.87 -10.70
N TRP A 393 2.54 4.99 -11.70
CA TRP A 393 1.38 4.12 -11.87
C TRP A 393 1.18 3.08 -10.77
N GLU A 394 2.26 2.55 -10.17
CA GLU A 394 2.17 1.58 -9.08
C GLU A 394 1.64 2.23 -7.80
N GLU A 395 2.19 3.39 -7.46
CA GLU A 395 1.78 4.17 -6.31
C GLU A 395 0.36 4.70 -6.49
N ALA A 396 0.00 5.18 -7.69
CA ALA A 396 -1.35 5.62 -8.01
C ALA A 396 -2.39 4.49 -7.87
N ASP A 397 -2.07 3.27 -8.28
CA ASP A 397 -2.96 2.12 -8.17
C ASP A 397 -3.18 1.70 -6.69
N ASN A 398 -2.12 1.70 -5.88
CA ASN A 398 -2.20 1.46 -4.44
C ASN A 398 -2.94 2.59 -3.69
N GLU A 399 -2.75 3.83 -4.11
CA GLU A 399 -3.46 4.99 -3.57
C GLU A 399 -4.95 4.91 -3.90
N THR A 400 -5.30 4.55 -5.15
CA THR A 400 -6.68 4.35 -5.61
C THR A 400 -7.42 3.35 -4.70
N ALA A 401 -6.81 2.19 -4.47
CA ALA A 401 -7.31 1.18 -3.54
C ALA A 401 -7.61 1.74 -2.14
N THR A 402 -6.71 2.58 -1.63
CA THR A 402 -6.82 3.16 -0.28
C THR A 402 -7.95 4.19 -0.21
N ARG A 403 -8.09 5.05 -1.22
CA ARG A 403 -9.16 6.06 -1.27
C ARG A 403 -10.54 5.43 -1.45
N MET A 404 -10.64 4.35 -2.21
CA MET A 404 -11.89 3.59 -2.34
C MET A 404 -12.33 2.96 -1.00
N LEU A 405 -11.40 2.38 -0.24
CA LEU A 405 -11.68 1.84 1.10
C LEU A 405 -12.17 2.93 2.07
N GLU A 406 -11.59 4.12 1.97
CA GLU A 406 -11.97 5.30 2.73
C GLU A 406 -13.37 5.80 2.37
N ALA A 407 -13.70 5.90 1.07
CA ALA A 407 -15.04 6.26 0.61
C ALA A 407 -16.12 5.26 1.09
N MET A 408 -15.76 4.00 1.31
CA MET A 408 -16.66 2.97 1.85
C MET A 408 -16.72 2.94 3.40
N ASN A 409 -16.08 3.88 4.11
CA ASN A 409 -15.94 3.86 5.59
C ASN A 409 -15.39 2.52 6.14
N SER A 410 -14.58 1.82 5.35
CA SER A 410 -14.17 0.44 5.62
C SER A 410 -12.73 0.34 6.15
N GLN A 411 -12.19 1.42 6.72
CA GLN A 411 -10.79 1.54 7.18
C GLN A 411 -10.36 0.46 8.19
N ASN A 412 -11.29 -0.31 8.78
CA ASN A 412 -11.02 -1.41 9.74
C ASN A 412 -11.64 -2.77 9.34
N ARG A 413 -12.13 -2.96 8.10
CA ARG A 413 -12.70 -4.24 7.65
C ARG A 413 -11.73 -5.02 6.77
N ILE A 414 -11.49 -6.28 7.13
CA ILE A 414 -10.66 -7.23 6.36
C ILE A 414 -11.39 -7.74 5.10
N LEU A 415 -12.73 -7.60 5.05
CA LEU A 415 -13.59 -8.12 3.99
C LEU A 415 -14.59 -7.04 3.55
N ILE A 416 -14.67 -6.83 2.23
CA ILE A 416 -15.67 -5.97 1.58
C ILE A 416 -16.76 -6.88 1.03
N GLY A 417 -18.00 -6.65 1.44
CA GLY A 417 -19.17 -7.39 0.97
C GLY A 417 -19.73 -6.82 -0.33
N SER A 418 -20.59 -7.57 -1.01
CA SER A 418 -21.32 -7.09 -2.20
C SER A 418 -22.18 -5.85 -1.93
N GLN A 419 -22.70 -5.72 -0.70
CA GLN A 419 -23.51 -4.57 -0.29
C GLN A 419 -22.69 -3.27 -0.14
N ASP A 420 -21.41 -3.37 0.24
CA ASP A 420 -20.53 -2.21 0.36
C ASP A 420 -20.23 -1.62 -1.04
N ILE A 421 -20.12 -2.49 -2.05
CA ILE A 421 -19.93 -2.12 -3.46
C ILE A 421 -21.21 -1.52 -4.04
N GLN A 422 -22.36 -2.10 -3.72
CA GLN A 422 -23.67 -1.57 -4.16
C GLN A 422 -23.97 -0.15 -3.64
N ASN A 423 -23.28 0.25 -2.58
CA ASN A 423 -23.46 1.55 -1.94
C ASN A 423 -22.23 2.44 -2.13
N PHE A 424 -21.34 2.13 -3.09
CA PHE A 424 -20.16 2.95 -3.35
C PHE A 424 -20.58 4.37 -3.81
N PRO A 425 -20.02 5.45 -3.25
CA PRO A 425 -20.42 6.81 -3.61
C PRO A 425 -20.04 7.14 -5.06
N LEU A 426 -21.02 7.58 -5.87
CA LEU A 426 -20.83 7.74 -7.32
C LEU A 426 -19.88 8.89 -7.65
N THR A 427 -19.95 10.01 -6.92
CA THR A 427 -19.07 11.16 -7.11
C THR A 427 -17.61 10.77 -6.90
N ASP A 428 -17.33 10.00 -5.86
CA ASP A 428 -16.00 9.48 -5.53
C ASP A 428 -15.47 8.56 -6.64
N LEU A 429 -16.32 7.66 -7.18
CA LEU A 429 -15.95 6.77 -8.27
C LEU A 429 -15.66 7.54 -9.56
N HIS A 430 -16.49 8.55 -9.87
CA HIS A 430 -16.33 9.40 -11.04
C HIS A 430 -15.05 10.23 -10.95
N THR A 431 -14.73 10.83 -9.80
CA THR A 431 -13.49 11.59 -9.60
C THR A 431 -12.26 10.69 -9.80
N ILE A 432 -12.26 9.48 -9.25
CA ILE A 432 -11.17 8.51 -9.46
C ILE A 432 -11.03 8.19 -10.96
N ASP A 433 -12.14 7.84 -11.62
CA ASP A 433 -12.12 7.46 -13.03
C ASP A 433 -11.61 8.59 -13.94
N GLN A 434 -12.11 9.82 -13.75
CA GLN A 434 -11.69 10.98 -14.54
C GLN A 434 -10.21 11.28 -14.41
N LEU A 435 -9.63 11.13 -13.21
CA LEU A 435 -8.19 11.30 -13.02
C LEU A 435 -7.41 10.23 -13.79
N TRP A 436 -7.81 8.96 -13.69
CA TRP A 436 -7.17 7.87 -14.44
C TRP A 436 -7.27 8.08 -15.95
N VAL A 437 -8.46 8.41 -16.46
CA VAL A 437 -8.72 8.66 -17.88
C VAL A 437 -7.89 9.86 -18.36
N LYS A 438 -7.91 10.97 -17.63
CA LYS A 438 -7.19 12.20 -18.02
C LYS A 438 -5.69 11.98 -18.12
N TYR A 439 -5.08 11.44 -17.07
CA TYR A 439 -3.61 11.34 -16.98
C TYR A 439 -3.04 10.14 -17.72
N SER A 440 -3.87 9.17 -18.10
CA SER A 440 -3.51 8.08 -19.02
C SER A 440 -3.86 8.37 -20.49
N TYR A 441 -4.38 9.56 -20.81
CA TYR A 441 -4.85 9.94 -22.14
C TYR A 441 -5.92 8.99 -22.72
N GLY A 442 -6.87 8.59 -21.88
CA GLY A 442 -7.99 7.71 -22.23
C GLY A 442 -7.66 6.22 -22.22
N LYS A 443 -6.45 5.85 -21.81
CA LYS A 443 -5.97 4.47 -21.88
C LYS A 443 -6.38 3.61 -20.69
N PHE A 444 -6.44 4.18 -19.50
CA PHE A 444 -6.72 3.52 -18.22
C PHE A 444 -7.89 4.20 -17.52
N GLY A 445 -8.59 3.46 -16.66
CA GLY A 445 -9.81 3.90 -15.99
C GLY A 445 -10.84 2.79 -15.90
N PHE A 446 -11.74 2.93 -14.93
CA PHE A 446 -12.87 2.02 -14.74
C PHE A 446 -13.89 2.13 -15.87
N SER A 447 -14.11 3.31 -16.44
CA SER A 447 -14.96 3.50 -17.63
C SER A 447 -14.39 2.79 -18.85
N VAL A 448 -13.06 2.81 -19.01
CA VAL A 448 -12.35 2.05 -20.05
C VAL A 448 -12.53 0.55 -19.84
N GLN A 449 -12.35 0.07 -18.61
CA GLN A 449 -12.60 -1.33 -18.26
C GLN A 449 -14.07 -1.71 -18.48
N ARG A 450 -15.02 -0.83 -18.17
CA ARG A 450 -16.45 -1.04 -18.39
C ARG A 450 -16.77 -1.22 -19.87
N ARG A 451 -16.24 -0.35 -20.74
CA ARG A 451 -16.40 -0.50 -22.20
C ARG A 451 -15.87 -1.85 -22.69
N ILE A 452 -14.70 -2.25 -22.23
CA ILE A 452 -14.08 -3.54 -22.60
C ILE A 452 -14.91 -4.73 -22.08
N LEU A 453 -15.53 -4.58 -20.91
CA LEU A 453 -16.48 -5.54 -20.36
C LEU A 453 -17.72 -5.63 -21.26
N ASP A 454 -18.35 -4.51 -21.60
CA ASP A 454 -19.54 -4.49 -22.45
C ASP A 454 -19.24 -5.13 -23.82
N ASP A 455 -18.08 -4.84 -24.42
CA ASP A 455 -17.63 -5.46 -25.67
C ASP A 455 -17.49 -6.99 -25.55
N ALA A 456 -16.91 -7.49 -24.45
CA ALA A 456 -16.76 -8.92 -24.21
C ALA A 456 -18.11 -9.64 -24.11
N PHE A 457 -19.16 -8.95 -23.63
CA PHE A 457 -20.50 -9.50 -23.38
C PHE A 457 -21.56 -9.14 -24.45
N SER A 458 -21.25 -8.24 -25.39
CA SER A 458 -22.12 -7.65 -26.43
C SER A 458 -22.95 -8.63 -27.28
N ASN A 459 -22.57 -9.91 -27.37
CA ASN A 459 -23.24 -10.95 -28.18
C ASN A 459 -23.72 -12.15 -27.34
N SER A 460 -23.86 -12.01 -26.03
CA SER A 460 -24.30 -13.10 -25.15
C SER A 460 -25.81 -13.04 -24.86
N LYS A 461 -26.53 -14.16 -25.03
CA LYS A 461 -27.92 -14.31 -24.56
C LYS A 461 -28.03 -14.38 -23.03
N VAL A 462 -26.91 -14.68 -22.37
CA VAL A 462 -26.79 -14.79 -20.91
C VAL A 462 -25.87 -13.67 -20.47
N THR A 463 -26.43 -12.70 -19.76
CA THR A 463 -25.65 -11.63 -19.12
C THR A 463 -25.58 -11.88 -17.61
N PRO A 464 -24.54 -11.42 -16.93
CA PRO A 464 -24.47 -11.50 -15.47
C PRO A 464 -25.73 -10.97 -14.77
N GLU A 465 -26.37 -9.93 -15.31
CA GLU A 465 -27.61 -9.31 -14.81
C GLU A 465 -28.80 -10.29 -14.90
N THR A 466 -28.88 -11.10 -15.97
CA THR A 466 -29.91 -12.14 -16.09
C THR A 466 -29.72 -13.33 -15.16
N CYS A 467 -28.52 -13.52 -14.60
CA CYS A 467 -28.19 -14.65 -13.73
C CYS A 467 -28.22 -14.33 -12.23
N LEU A 468 -28.35 -13.06 -11.85
CA LEU A 468 -28.39 -12.61 -10.46
C LEU A 468 -29.79 -12.20 -9.97
N ASN A 469 -30.79 -12.31 -10.84
CA ASN A 469 -32.20 -12.17 -10.47
C ASN A 469 -32.67 -13.46 -9.79
N ASP A 470 -32.44 -13.54 -8.48
CA ASP A 470 -33.35 -14.06 -7.44
C ASP A 470 -32.53 -14.38 -6.18
N ASN A 471 -33.16 -14.33 -5.02
CA ASN A 471 -32.58 -14.60 -3.69
C ASN A 471 -32.02 -16.03 -3.54
N GLU A 472 -30.97 -16.37 -4.28
CA GLU A 472 -30.41 -17.71 -4.35
C GLU A 472 -29.06 -17.84 -3.63
N SER A 473 -28.82 -19.04 -3.07
CA SER A 473 -27.65 -19.36 -2.24
C SER A 473 -26.33 -19.27 -3.01
N LEU A 474 -25.23 -19.05 -2.26
CA LEU A 474 -23.85 -18.95 -2.77
C LEU A 474 -23.45 -20.08 -3.73
N ASP A 475 -24.00 -21.28 -3.58
CA ASP A 475 -23.71 -22.45 -4.42
C ASP A 475 -24.22 -22.32 -5.88
N ARG A 476 -25.27 -21.53 -6.13
CA ARG A 476 -25.80 -21.31 -7.50
C ARG A 476 -25.08 -20.18 -8.26
N ILE A 477 -24.43 -19.28 -7.53
CA ILE A 477 -23.54 -18.26 -8.10
C ILE A 477 -22.31 -18.94 -8.74
N GLU A 478 -21.83 -20.06 -8.17
CA GLU A 478 -20.71 -20.81 -8.71
C GLU A 478 -21.00 -21.43 -10.09
N ASP A 479 -22.21 -21.95 -10.29
CA ASP A 479 -22.67 -22.54 -11.57
C ASP A 479 -22.83 -21.46 -12.66
N THR A 480 -23.26 -20.26 -12.27
CA THR A 480 -23.35 -19.08 -13.15
C THR A 480 -21.99 -18.63 -13.69
N PHE A 481 -20.96 -18.62 -12.83
CA PHE A 481 -19.59 -18.24 -13.24
C PHE A 481 -18.97 -19.22 -14.22
N ASP A 482 -19.29 -20.51 -14.10
CA ASP A 482 -18.82 -21.50 -15.04
C ASP A 482 -19.49 -21.36 -16.41
N ARG A 483 -20.77 -20.97 -16.46
CA ARG A 483 -21.46 -20.64 -17.72
C ARG A 483 -20.90 -19.39 -18.40
N LEU A 484 -20.40 -18.41 -17.64
CA LEU A 484 -19.84 -17.15 -18.15
C LEU A 484 -18.30 -17.14 -18.24
N ARG A 485 -17.65 -18.28 -17.96
CA ARG A 485 -16.19 -18.40 -17.83
C ARG A 485 -15.45 -17.88 -19.07
N GLU A 486 -15.95 -18.19 -20.27
CA GLU A 486 -15.32 -17.78 -21.52
C GLU A 486 -15.40 -16.26 -21.74
N ARG A 487 -16.50 -15.62 -21.36
CA ARG A 487 -16.66 -14.16 -21.45
C ARG A 487 -15.71 -13.44 -20.50
N TRP A 488 -15.59 -13.95 -19.28
CA TRP A 488 -14.59 -13.48 -18.33
C TRP A 488 -13.16 -13.67 -18.83
N ARG A 489 -12.88 -14.76 -19.54
CA ARG A 489 -11.57 -14.99 -20.16
C ARG A 489 -11.29 -13.97 -21.25
N ILE A 490 -12.26 -13.65 -22.10
CA ILE A 490 -12.13 -12.61 -23.14
C ILE A 490 -11.86 -11.24 -22.50
N PHE A 491 -12.67 -10.86 -21.51
CA PHE A 491 -12.48 -9.63 -20.75
C PHE A 491 -11.07 -9.54 -20.14
N GLY A 492 -10.68 -10.56 -19.37
CA GLY A 492 -9.34 -10.61 -18.76
C GLY A 492 -8.22 -10.65 -19.80
N GLY A 493 -8.43 -11.28 -20.96
CA GLY A 493 -7.47 -11.31 -22.06
C GLY A 493 -7.27 -9.93 -22.70
N ASN A 494 -8.35 -9.19 -22.94
CA ASN A 494 -8.32 -7.85 -23.50
C ASN A 494 -7.64 -6.85 -22.55
N LEU A 495 -7.88 -7.00 -21.24
CA LEU A 495 -7.18 -6.22 -20.22
C LEU A 495 -5.76 -6.71 -19.95
N GLY A 496 -5.29 -7.82 -20.54
CA GLY A 496 -3.99 -8.40 -20.24
C GLY A 496 -3.86 -9.03 -18.85
N TRP A 497 -4.98 -9.23 -18.15
CA TRP A 497 -5.07 -9.85 -16.81
C TRP A 497 -5.20 -11.37 -16.84
N CYS A 498 -5.50 -11.98 -18.00
CA CYS A 498 -5.64 -13.42 -18.15
C CYS A 498 -4.83 -13.93 -19.34
N LYS A 499 -3.95 -14.91 -19.12
CA LYS A 499 -3.20 -15.61 -20.17
C LYS A 499 -3.33 -17.11 -19.98
N GLN A 500 -3.81 -17.82 -21.00
CA GLN A 500 -3.95 -19.30 -20.98
C GLN A 500 -4.73 -19.83 -19.75
N ASP A 501 -5.87 -19.22 -19.42
CA ASP A 501 -6.69 -19.48 -18.21
C ASP A 501 -6.06 -19.11 -16.86
N VAL A 502 -4.83 -18.60 -16.85
CA VAL A 502 -4.17 -18.12 -15.65
C VAL A 502 -4.39 -16.62 -15.51
N TRP A 503 -5.08 -16.23 -14.44
CA TRP A 503 -5.25 -14.83 -14.05
C TRP A 503 -3.99 -14.35 -13.34
N ILE A 504 -3.45 -13.21 -13.77
CA ILE A 504 -2.31 -12.59 -13.10
C ILE A 504 -2.80 -12.00 -11.76
N MET A 505 -2.08 -12.33 -10.70
CA MET A 505 -2.38 -11.86 -9.33
C MET A 505 -1.52 -10.66 -8.93
N LYS A 506 -0.65 -10.20 -9.85
CA LYS A 506 0.30 -9.12 -9.65
C LYS A 506 0.48 -8.38 -10.98
N ILE A 507 0.22 -7.08 -10.96
CA ILE A 507 0.57 -6.19 -12.07
C ILE A 507 2.09 -6.07 -12.18
N ASP A 508 2.56 -6.02 -13.41
CA ASP A 508 3.94 -5.68 -13.74
C ASP A 508 4.00 -4.21 -14.16
N TYR A 509 4.54 -3.38 -13.26
CA TYR A 509 4.76 -1.94 -13.45
C TYR A 509 6.17 -1.64 -13.99
N THR A 510 7.06 -2.63 -14.08
CA THR A 510 8.51 -2.39 -14.19
C THR A 510 9.00 -2.06 -15.60
N HIS A 511 8.25 -2.42 -16.65
CA HIS A 511 8.64 -2.16 -18.05
C HIS A 511 7.44 -1.94 -18.97
N GLY A 512 7.40 -0.78 -19.63
CA GLY A 512 6.51 -0.52 -20.77
C GLY A 512 5.03 -0.41 -20.42
N ILE A 513 4.66 0.35 -19.39
CA ILE A 513 3.25 0.59 -19.02
C ILE A 513 2.46 1.21 -20.19
N GLU A 514 3.14 2.04 -20.98
CA GLU A 514 2.68 2.61 -22.26
C GLU A 514 2.43 1.55 -23.34
N ASN A 515 2.95 0.34 -23.20
CA ASN A 515 2.73 -0.79 -24.10
C ASN A 515 1.69 -1.79 -23.58
N LYS A 516 1.15 -1.59 -22.36
CA LYS A 516 0.06 -2.46 -21.84
C LYS A 516 -1.27 -2.17 -22.55
N PRO A 517 -2.22 -3.11 -22.60
CA PRO A 517 -3.54 -2.90 -23.22
C PRO A 517 -4.35 -1.78 -22.57
N GLU A 518 -5.39 -1.32 -23.26
CA GLU A 518 -6.40 -0.42 -22.68
C GLU A 518 -7.09 -1.08 -21.47
N GLY A 519 -7.40 -0.29 -20.45
CA GLY A 519 -8.04 -0.75 -19.22
C GLY A 519 -7.15 -1.59 -18.30
N TYR A 520 -5.86 -1.78 -18.62
CA TYR A 520 -4.91 -2.56 -17.81
C TYR A 520 -4.84 -2.10 -16.34
N LEU A 521 -5.10 -0.81 -16.10
CA LEU A 521 -5.18 -0.16 -14.79
C LEU A 521 -6.50 0.63 -14.66
N PRO A 522 -6.95 0.89 -13.41
CA PRO A 522 -6.40 0.40 -12.14
C PRO A 522 -6.72 -1.10 -11.87
N LEU A 523 -5.88 -1.81 -11.09
CA LEU A 523 -6.17 -3.14 -10.53
C LEU A 523 -6.37 -3.10 -9.00
N LEU A 524 -6.07 -1.96 -8.36
CA LEU A 524 -6.25 -1.69 -6.93
C LEU A 524 -5.22 -2.36 -6.01
N GLY A 525 -3.96 -2.35 -6.45
CA GLY A 525 -2.80 -2.60 -5.61
C GLY A 525 -2.48 -4.07 -5.32
N GLN A 526 -1.41 -4.30 -4.56
CA GLN A 526 -0.96 -5.63 -4.15
C GLN A 526 -1.67 -6.10 -2.84
N PRO A 527 -1.99 -7.40 -2.68
CA PRO A 527 -2.44 -7.94 -1.39
C PRO A 527 -1.38 -7.66 -0.29
N PRO A 528 -1.79 -7.29 0.95
CA PRO A 528 -2.93 -7.86 1.68
C PRO A 528 -4.07 -6.89 2.00
N ARG A 529 -4.15 -5.68 1.41
CA ARG A 529 -5.18 -4.69 1.79
C ARG A 529 -6.60 -5.09 1.39
N PHE A 530 -6.74 -5.84 0.30
CA PHE A 530 -7.90 -6.65 0.04
C PHE A 530 -7.48 -8.11 0.25
N VAL A 531 -7.91 -8.76 1.33
CA VAL A 531 -7.90 -10.23 1.37
C VAL A 531 -9.01 -10.69 0.46
N ILE A 532 -8.78 -10.56 -0.85
CA ILE A 532 -9.64 -11.20 -1.83
C ILE A 532 -9.31 -12.68 -1.71
N ILE A 533 -10.17 -13.41 -0.99
CA ILE A 533 -10.13 -14.88 -0.92
C ILE A 533 -9.87 -15.39 -2.33
N GLN A 534 -8.74 -16.08 -2.53
CA GLN A 534 -8.35 -16.71 -3.78
C GLN A 534 -9.52 -17.53 -4.34
N SER A 535 -10.37 -16.91 -5.16
CA SER A 535 -11.59 -17.53 -5.69
C SER A 535 -12.30 -16.59 -6.66
N ARG A 536 -13.24 -17.18 -7.41
CA ARG A 536 -14.17 -16.58 -8.38
C ARG A 536 -14.92 -15.32 -7.88
N ARG A 537 -14.82 -14.99 -6.58
CA ARG A 537 -15.36 -13.78 -5.91
C ARG A 537 -14.71 -12.46 -6.35
N VAL A 538 -13.45 -12.47 -6.81
CA VAL A 538 -12.78 -11.27 -7.39
C VAL A 538 -13.56 -10.75 -8.61
N LYS A 539 -14.10 -11.67 -9.42
CA LYS A 539 -14.83 -11.33 -10.65
C LYS A 539 -16.20 -10.75 -10.35
N LEU A 540 -16.88 -11.25 -9.32
CA LEU A 540 -18.11 -10.65 -8.77
C LEU A 540 -17.85 -9.22 -8.28
N TRP A 541 -16.72 -9.02 -7.61
CA TRP A 541 -16.32 -7.74 -7.04
C TRP A 541 -16.09 -6.70 -8.13
N TRP A 542 -15.28 -7.03 -9.15
CA TRP A 542 -15.05 -6.15 -10.31
C TRP A 542 -16.32 -5.89 -11.11
N TRP A 543 -17.16 -6.90 -11.34
CA TRP A 543 -18.41 -6.72 -12.08
C TRP A 543 -19.40 -5.81 -11.35
N ALA A 544 -19.61 -6.02 -10.04
CA ALA A 544 -20.50 -5.20 -9.25
C ALA A 544 -20.05 -3.74 -9.23
N LEU A 545 -18.74 -3.49 -9.13
CA LEU A 545 -18.17 -2.14 -9.21
C LEU A 545 -18.42 -1.52 -10.59
N LEU A 546 -18.12 -2.23 -11.67
CA LEU A 546 -18.28 -1.73 -13.03
C LEU A 546 -19.75 -1.53 -13.43
N LEU A 547 -20.71 -2.18 -12.77
CA LEU A 547 -22.14 -1.92 -12.98
C LEU A 547 -22.65 -0.60 -12.41
N HIS A 548 -21.96 -0.03 -11.43
CA HIS A 548 -22.30 1.28 -10.87
C HIS A 548 -21.95 2.41 -11.84
N LEU A 549 -21.12 2.13 -12.85
CA LEU A 549 -20.88 3.01 -13.98
C LEU A 549 -21.96 2.75 -15.04
N GLN A 550 -23.13 3.36 -14.89
CA GLN A 550 -24.16 3.28 -15.93
C GLN A 550 -23.70 4.01 -17.20
N PRO A 551 -24.04 3.54 -18.42
CA PRO A 551 -23.52 4.10 -19.68
C PRO A 551 -23.85 5.57 -19.95
N TRP A 552 -24.79 6.17 -19.21
CA TRP A 552 -25.27 7.55 -19.39
C TRP A 552 -24.75 8.53 -18.33
N GLU A 553 -23.90 8.09 -17.41
CA GLU A 553 -23.25 8.93 -16.38
C GLU A 553 -21.75 9.17 -16.67
N LEU A 554 -21.30 8.88 -17.90
CA LEU A 554 -19.95 9.12 -18.43
C LEU A 554 -19.93 10.22 -19.49
#